data_AF-A0A4R9C2I0-F1
#
_entry.id   AF-A0A4R9C2I0-F1
#
_cell.length_a   1.000
_cell.length_b   1.000
_cell.length_c   1.000
_cell.angle_alpha   90.00
_cell.angle_beta   90.00
_cell.angle_gamma   90.00
#
_symmetry.space_group_name_H-M   'P 1'
#
loop_
_entity.id
_entity.type
_entity.pdbx_description
1 polymer ?
#
loop_
_entity_poly.entity_id
_entity_poly.type
_entity_poly.pdbx_seq_one_letter_code
_entity_poly.pdbx_strand_id
1 'polypeptide(L)'
;MKILAIDTSTMMSSITIMEDNRIIGDFSISQEETHSEMLVPLVKRMLEDLKINLSEIDVYAVAKGPGSFTGLRIGVASIKAMAQVFDKPIIGISTLEAMAFSILNDNKILSIIDARGKRYFTGLYQYVNGKLVCYFEDIIQENKLMQIVEENEKITIVGEAIGKLPDTLKNSEKVVLAPASLNNAIGRNLCVIAKQRFKSGEIESYFDIAPNYLRKSQAEVNLINK
;
A
#
# COMPACT_ATOMS: atom_id res chain seq x y z
N MET A 1 -9.36 1.19 20.42
CA MET A 1 -9.68 0.76 19.04
C MET A 1 -8.51 -0.05 18.50
N LYS A 2 -8.71 -1.33 18.18
CA LYS A 2 -7.70 -2.21 17.59
C LYS A 2 -7.89 -2.35 16.08
N ILE A 3 -6.82 -2.17 15.32
CA ILE A 3 -6.80 -2.28 13.86
C ILE A 3 -5.76 -3.31 13.44
N LEU A 4 -6.18 -4.30 12.64
CA LEU A 4 -5.28 -5.23 11.96
C LEU A 4 -5.12 -4.81 10.49
N ALA A 5 -3.92 -4.46 10.08
CA ALA A 5 -3.58 -4.15 8.70
C ALA A 5 -2.76 -5.27 8.05
N ILE A 6 -3.09 -5.60 6.80
CA ILE A 6 -2.32 -6.52 5.96
C ILE A 6 -1.95 -5.85 4.64
N ASP A 7 -0.67 -5.94 4.29
CA ASP A 7 -0.16 -5.62 2.96
C ASP A 7 0.52 -6.84 2.37
N THR A 8 0.11 -7.20 1.16
CA THR A 8 0.74 -8.21 0.30
C THR A 8 0.81 -7.70 -1.14
N SER A 9 0.72 -6.38 -1.33
CA SER A 9 0.64 -5.75 -2.65
C SER A 9 1.99 -5.63 -3.35
N THR A 10 3.10 -5.70 -2.60
CA THR A 10 4.47 -5.61 -3.13
C THR A 10 5.28 -6.86 -2.80
N MET A 11 6.59 -6.87 -3.07
CA MET A 11 7.47 -7.97 -2.63
C MET A 11 7.62 -8.05 -1.10
N MET A 12 7.43 -6.92 -0.42
CA MET A 12 7.39 -6.88 1.04
C MET A 12 5.95 -7.14 1.50
N SER A 13 5.74 -8.20 2.26
CA SER A 13 4.48 -8.38 2.98
C SER A 13 4.59 -7.77 4.37
N SER A 14 3.51 -7.19 4.87
CA SER A 14 3.43 -6.71 6.24
C SER A 14 2.11 -7.04 6.92
N ILE A 15 2.20 -7.26 8.22
CA ILE A 15 1.09 -7.44 9.15
C ILE A 15 1.36 -6.47 10.29
N THR A 16 0.39 -5.61 10.59
CA THR A 16 0.54 -4.62 11.66
C THR A 16 -0.73 -4.59 12.50
N ILE A 17 -0.57 -4.58 13.82
CA ILE A 17 -1.65 -4.36 14.76
C ILE A 17 -1.41 -3.04 15.49
N MET A 18 -2.39 -2.14 15.40
CA MET A 18 -2.42 -0.89 16.13
C MET A 18 -3.51 -0.94 17.20
N GLU A 19 -3.18 -0.52 18.42
CA GLU A 19 -4.16 -0.22 19.46
C GLU A 19 -4.16 1.29 19.74
N ASP A 20 -5.29 1.91 19.44
CA ASP A 20 -5.50 3.35 19.48
C ASP A 20 -4.48 4.11 18.62
N ASN A 21 -3.43 4.63 19.23
CA ASN A 21 -2.37 5.40 18.55
C ASN A 21 -1.00 4.70 18.65
N ARG A 22 -0.97 3.44 19.07
CA ARG A 22 0.26 2.68 19.31
C ARG A 22 0.30 1.48 18.39
N ILE A 23 1.38 1.35 17.63
CA ILE A 23 1.68 0.09 16.96
C ILE A 23 2.13 -0.90 18.04
N ILE A 24 1.35 -1.94 18.27
CA ILE A 24 1.61 -2.95 19.29
C ILE A 24 2.21 -4.23 18.71
N GLY A 25 1.97 -4.49 17.42
CA GLY A 25 2.61 -5.56 16.67
C GLY A 25 2.94 -5.10 15.27
N ASP A 26 4.12 -5.42 14.78
CA ASP A 26 4.53 -5.09 13.42
C ASP A 26 5.51 -6.14 12.90
N PHE A 27 5.14 -6.73 11.78
CA PHE A 27 5.95 -7.73 11.11
C PHE A 27 5.98 -7.38 9.63
N SER A 28 7.18 -7.30 9.07
CA SER A 28 7.36 -7.06 7.65
C SER A 28 8.51 -7.91 7.13
N ILE A 29 8.33 -8.52 5.96
CA ILE A 29 9.34 -9.40 5.38
C ILE A 29 9.26 -9.42 3.86
N SER A 30 10.42 -9.42 3.22
CA SER A 30 10.58 -9.67 1.80
C SER A 30 10.95 -11.14 1.64
N GLN A 31 10.06 -11.96 1.10
CA GLN A 31 10.29 -13.40 0.90
C GLN A 31 10.22 -13.77 -0.58
N GLU A 32 11.03 -14.76 -0.97
CA GLU A 32 10.89 -15.44 -2.26
C GLU A 32 9.73 -16.46 -2.24
N GLU A 33 9.38 -16.99 -1.07
CA GLU A 33 8.26 -17.92 -0.87
C GLU A 33 6.89 -17.26 -1.04
N THR A 34 5.85 -18.07 -1.31
CA THR A 34 4.52 -17.54 -1.61
C THR A 34 3.89 -16.88 -0.37
N HIS A 35 3.47 -15.62 -0.51
CA HIS A 35 2.84 -14.85 0.57
C HIS A 35 1.67 -15.57 1.27
N SER A 36 1.02 -16.52 0.59
CA SER A 36 -0.12 -17.30 1.07
C SER A 36 0.19 -18.26 2.21
N GLU A 37 1.39 -18.83 2.25
CA GLU A 37 1.72 -19.88 3.23
C GLU A 37 2.00 -19.30 4.62
N MET A 38 2.60 -18.11 4.67
CA MET A 38 3.07 -17.50 5.91
C MET A 38 2.08 -16.50 6.53
N LEU A 39 1.18 -15.88 5.74
CA LEU A 39 0.34 -14.79 6.22
C LEU A 39 -0.51 -15.18 7.44
N VAL A 40 -1.33 -16.24 7.33
CA VAL A 40 -2.23 -16.67 8.40
C VAL A 40 -1.47 -17.16 9.64
N PRO A 41 -0.43 -18.01 9.52
CA PRO A 41 0.41 -18.36 10.67
C PRO A 41 1.03 -17.16 11.39
N LEU A 42 1.48 -16.14 10.65
CA LEU A 42 2.08 -14.95 11.24
C LEU A 42 1.05 -14.06 11.95
N VAL A 43 -0.16 -13.89 11.39
CA VAL A 43 -1.26 -13.21 12.10
C VAL A 43 -1.57 -13.94 13.40
N LYS A 44 -1.71 -15.26 13.36
CA LYS A 44 -1.97 -16.08 14.54
C LYS A 44 -0.87 -15.90 15.59
N ARG A 45 0.39 -16.02 15.20
CA ARG A 45 1.53 -15.83 16.10
C ARG A 45 1.53 -14.44 16.75
N MET A 46 1.29 -13.38 15.96
CA MET A 46 1.27 -12.01 16.47
C MET A 46 0.14 -11.82 17.51
N LEU A 47 -1.04 -12.38 17.25
CA LEU A 47 -2.16 -12.36 18.20
C LEU A 47 -1.84 -13.12 19.49
N GLU A 48 -1.20 -14.28 19.39
CA GLU A 48 -0.74 -15.07 20.55
C GLU A 48 0.29 -14.31 21.39
N ASP A 49 1.32 -13.73 20.74
CA ASP A 49 2.37 -12.95 21.40
C ASP A 49 1.79 -11.72 22.13
N LEU A 50 0.76 -11.09 21.55
CA LEU A 50 0.04 -9.95 22.14
C LEU A 50 -1.06 -10.35 23.14
N LYS A 51 -1.41 -11.64 23.21
CA LYS A 51 -2.52 -12.17 24.01
C LYS A 51 -3.86 -11.52 23.66
N ILE A 52 -4.10 -11.27 22.38
CA ILE A 52 -5.32 -10.67 21.84
C ILE A 52 -6.07 -11.72 21.01
N ASN A 53 -7.39 -11.77 21.14
CA ASN A 53 -8.23 -12.59 20.27
C ASN A 53 -8.55 -11.84 18.98
N LEU A 54 -8.66 -12.57 17.87
CA LEU A 54 -9.04 -11.96 16.58
C LEU A 54 -10.40 -11.23 16.64
N SER A 55 -11.31 -11.66 17.51
CA SER A 55 -12.61 -11.00 17.75
C SER A 55 -12.50 -9.60 18.37
N GLU A 56 -11.36 -9.27 19.01
CA GLU A 56 -11.09 -7.96 19.61
C GLU A 56 -10.61 -6.93 18.57
N ILE A 57 -10.37 -7.33 17.33
CA ILE A 57 -10.08 -6.41 16.24
C ILE A 57 -11.36 -5.66 15.86
N ASP A 58 -11.31 -4.33 15.93
CA ASP A 58 -12.45 -3.47 15.63
C ASP A 58 -12.58 -3.19 14.13
N VAL A 59 -11.44 -3.03 13.45
CA VAL A 59 -11.38 -2.68 12.03
C VAL A 59 -10.25 -3.44 11.35
N TYR A 60 -10.53 -3.94 10.15
CA TYR A 60 -9.53 -4.56 9.30
C TYR A 60 -9.10 -3.58 8.21
N ALA A 61 -7.80 -3.53 7.91
CA ALA A 61 -7.24 -2.68 6.86
C ALA A 61 -6.45 -3.53 5.87
N VAL A 62 -6.52 -3.17 4.59
CA VAL A 62 -5.79 -3.90 3.55
C VAL A 62 -5.29 -2.96 2.46
N ALA A 63 -4.07 -3.20 1.98
CA ALA A 63 -3.60 -2.62 0.74
C ALA A 63 -4.39 -3.24 -0.43
N LYS A 64 -5.29 -2.47 -1.05
CA LYS A 64 -6.12 -2.94 -2.17
C LYS A 64 -5.46 -2.76 -3.53
N GLY A 65 -4.24 -2.22 -3.59
CA GLY A 65 -3.48 -2.02 -4.82
C GLY A 65 -3.32 -0.56 -5.18
N PRO A 66 -2.61 -0.26 -6.28
CA PRO A 66 -2.04 -1.22 -7.26
C PRO A 66 -0.87 -2.05 -6.73
N GLY A 67 -0.55 -3.16 -7.40
CA GLY A 67 0.53 -4.07 -6.98
C GLY A 67 0.48 -5.45 -7.64
N SER A 68 1.13 -6.43 -7.01
CA SER A 68 1.16 -7.84 -7.38
C SER A 68 -0.24 -8.43 -7.45
N PHE A 69 -0.65 -8.94 -8.62
CA PHE A 69 -1.98 -9.49 -8.83
C PHE A 69 -2.33 -10.62 -7.85
N THR A 70 -1.40 -11.56 -7.68
CA THR A 70 -1.54 -12.67 -6.73
C THR A 70 -1.52 -12.17 -5.29
N GLY A 71 -0.57 -11.28 -4.99
CA GLY A 71 -0.42 -10.72 -3.65
C GLY A 71 -1.67 -9.98 -3.18
N LEU A 72 -2.24 -9.10 -4.00
CA LEU A 72 -3.47 -8.37 -3.69
C LEU A 72 -4.65 -9.29 -3.38
N ARG A 73 -4.80 -10.39 -4.14
CA ARG A 73 -5.87 -11.37 -3.88
C ARG A 73 -5.67 -12.08 -2.55
N ILE A 74 -4.44 -12.46 -2.21
CA ILE A 74 -4.12 -13.09 -0.93
C ILE A 74 -4.50 -12.17 0.23
N GLY A 75 -4.04 -10.91 0.19
CA GLY A 75 -4.30 -9.93 1.27
C GLY A 75 -5.79 -9.63 1.42
N VAL A 76 -6.46 -9.28 0.32
CA VAL A 76 -7.89 -8.93 0.33
C VAL A 76 -8.74 -10.13 0.74
N ALA A 77 -8.48 -11.34 0.23
CA ALA A 77 -9.25 -12.53 0.61
C ALA A 77 -9.05 -12.90 2.09
N SER A 78 -7.83 -12.79 2.60
CA SER A 78 -7.52 -13.08 4.01
C SER A 78 -8.26 -12.13 4.95
N ILE A 79 -8.22 -10.82 4.66
CA ILE A 79 -8.93 -9.81 5.44
C ILE A 79 -10.45 -9.98 5.33
N LYS A 80 -10.99 -10.28 4.13
CA LYS A 80 -12.43 -10.59 3.96
C LYS A 80 -12.85 -11.75 4.85
N ALA A 81 -12.10 -12.85 4.85
CA ALA A 81 -12.40 -14.01 5.67
C ALA A 81 -12.41 -13.68 7.17
N MET A 82 -11.40 -12.95 7.66
CA MET A 82 -11.32 -12.55 9.07
C MET A 82 -12.46 -11.60 9.48
N ALA A 83 -12.74 -10.60 8.64
CA ALA A 83 -13.78 -9.62 8.87
C ALA A 83 -15.19 -10.23 8.84
N GLN A 84 -15.44 -11.14 7.90
CA GLN A 84 -16.74 -11.80 7.75
C GLN A 84 -17.11 -12.65 8.97
N VAL A 85 -16.15 -13.34 9.59
CA VAL A 85 -16.40 -14.18 10.78
C VAL A 85 -16.93 -13.37 11.96
N PHE A 86 -16.52 -12.11 12.10
CA PHE A 86 -16.87 -11.25 13.23
C PHE A 86 -17.75 -10.04 12.86
N ASP A 87 -18.25 -10.01 11.62
CA ASP A 87 -19.04 -8.91 11.05
C ASP A 87 -18.41 -7.53 11.29
N LYS A 88 -17.11 -7.41 10.96
CA LYS A 88 -16.33 -6.20 11.15
C LYS A 88 -16.11 -5.43 9.84
N PRO A 89 -16.00 -4.10 9.90
CA PRO A 89 -15.74 -3.28 8.72
C PRO A 89 -14.31 -3.47 8.19
N ILE A 90 -14.14 -3.24 6.89
CA ILE A 90 -12.84 -3.24 6.22
C ILE A 90 -12.57 -1.86 5.62
N ILE A 91 -11.31 -1.41 5.69
CA ILE A 91 -10.82 -0.25 4.94
C ILE A 91 -9.82 -0.72 3.88
N GLY A 92 -10.19 -0.57 2.61
CA GLY A 92 -9.29 -0.76 1.49
C GLY A 92 -8.51 0.52 1.18
N ILE A 93 -7.18 0.44 1.18
CA ILE A 93 -6.30 1.61 1.02
C ILE A 93 -5.41 1.43 -0.20
N SER A 94 -5.16 2.52 -0.92
CA SER A 94 -4.23 2.48 -2.05
C SER A 94 -2.81 2.18 -1.56
N THR A 95 -2.13 1.25 -2.21
CA THR A 95 -0.73 0.97 -1.91
C THR A 95 0.13 2.22 -2.11
N LEU A 96 -0.14 2.98 -3.16
CA LEU A 96 0.60 4.20 -3.50
C LEU A 96 0.37 5.30 -2.46
N GLU A 97 -0.87 5.45 -1.99
CA GLU A 97 -1.22 6.39 -0.92
C GLU A 97 -0.50 6.04 0.38
N ALA A 98 -0.53 4.76 0.74
CA ALA A 98 0.13 4.28 1.94
C ALA A 98 1.66 4.44 1.88
N MET A 99 2.28 4.34 0.71
CA MET A 99 3.70 4.69 0.52
C MET A 99 3.95 6.20 0.67
N ALA A 100 3.11 7.04 0.06
CA ALA A 100 3.24 8.50 0.15
C ALA A 100 3.07 9.02 1.57
N PHE A 101 2.21 8.35 2.35
CA PHE A 101 1.94 8.69 3.75
C PHE A 101 3.19 8.60 4.66
N SER A 102 4.22 7.86 4.24
CA SER A 102 5.51 7.82 4.96
C SER A 102 6.28 9.15 4.91
N ILE A 103 5.95 10.04 3.98
CA ILE A 103 6.76 11.22 3.65
C ILE A 103 6.11 12.48 4.22
N LEU A 104 6.61 12.96 5.35
CA LEU A 104 6.13 14.20 5.96
C LEU A 104 6.94 15.41 5.48
N ASN A 105 6.54 15.97 4.33
CA ASN A 105 7.03 17.26 3.84
C ASN A 105 5.98 17.97 2.96
N ASP A 106 6.27 19.22 2.58
CA ASP A 106 5.36 20.06 1.78
C ASP A 106 5.53 19.89 0.27
N ASN A 107 6.51 19.08 -0.17
CA ASN A 107 6.79 18.86 -1.58
C ASN A 107 5.76 17.92 -2.21
N LYS A 108 5.76 17.85 -3.55
CA LYS A 108 5.11 16.73 -4.22
C LYS A 108 5.76 15.41 -3.82
N ILE A 109 4.94 14.39 -3.64
CA ILE A 109 5.37 13.03 -3.31
C ILE A 109 4.94 12.12 -4.46
N LEU A 110 5.90 11.43 -5.07
CA LEU A 110 5.67 10.49 -6.14
C LEU A 110 5.89 9.07 -5.63
N SER A 111 4.80 8.34 -5.38
CA SER A 111 4.87 6.93 -5.03
C SER A 111 5.01 6.10 -6.30
N ILE A 112 5.94 5.15 -6.31
CA ILE A 112 6.20 4.31 -7.48
C ILE A 112 6.36 2.82 -7.15
N ILE A 113 5.70 1.99 -7.95
CA ILE A 113 5.77 0.52 -7.91
C ILE A 113 6.07 0.03 -9.32
N ASP A 114 6.89 -1.00 -9.47
CA ASP A 114 7.27 -1.50 -10.80
C ASP A 114 6.08 -2.21 -11.47
N ALA A 115 5.65 -1.71 -12.64
CA ALA A 115 4.60 -2.33 -13.46
C ALA A 115 5.16 -3.15 -14.63
N ARG A 116 6.47 -3.40 -14.63
CA ARG A 116 7.30 -4.09 -15.64
C ARG A 116 7.39 -3.34 -16.97
N GLY A 117 8.52 -3.53 -17.66
CA GLY A 117 8.73 -2.97 -19.00
C GLY A 117 8.80 -1.44 -19.01
N LYS A 118 9.54 -0.84 -18.07
CA LYS A 118 9.70 0.62 -17.92
C LYS A 118 8.39 1.38 -17.72
N ARG A 119 7.45 0.72 -17.05
CA ARG A 119 6.18 1.29 -16.61
C ARG A 119 6.13 1.21 -15.10
N TYR A 120 5.49 2.19 -14.49
CA TYR A 120 5.35 2.30 -13.06
C TYR A 120 3.89 2.54 -12.72
N PHE A 121 3.36 1.81 -11.74
CA PHE A 121 2.20 2.32 -11.05
C PHE A 121 2.66 3.53 -10.26
N THR A 122 2.01 4.66 -10.46
CA THR A 122 2.47 5.94 -9.98
C THR A 122 1.31 6.70 -9.38
N GLY A 123 1.53 7.28 -8.20
CA GLY A 123 0.62 8.24 -7.60
C GLY A 123 1.34 9.52 -7.24
N LEU A 124 0.73 10.66 -7.54
CA LEU A 124 1.23 11.98 -7.17
C LEU A 124 0.41 12.53 -6.02
N TYR A 125 1.08 12.88 -4.92
CA TYR A 125 0.47 13.36 -3.69
C TYR A 125 1.13 14.63 -3.18
N GLN A 126 0.48 15.28 -2.23
CA GLN A 126 1.05 16.37 -1.43
C GLN A 126 0.29 16.50 -0.11
N TYR A 127 0.97 16.87 0.97
CA TYR A 127 0.28 17.33 2.17
C TYR A 127 -0.26 18.75 1.97
N VAL A 128 -1.57 18.92 2.12
CA VAL A 128 -2.25 20.23 2.11
C VAL A 128 -3.05 20.34 3.40
N ASN A 129 -2.74 21.33 4.24
CA ASN A 129 -3.36 21.51 5.56
C ASN A 129 -3.33 20.24 6.43
N GLY A 130 -2.19 19.51 6.40
CA GLY A 130 -1.99 18.28 7.17
C GLY A 130 -2.73 17.05 6.63
N LYS A 131 -3.38 17.14 5.47
CA LYS A 131 -4.03 15.99 4.79
C LYS A 131 -3.27 15.62 3.53
N LEU A 132 -3.05 14.33 3.32
CA LEU A 132 -2.45 13.83 2.08
C LEU A 132 -3.51 13.89 0.96
N VAL A 133 -3.28 14.74 -0.03
CA VAL A 133 -4.14 14.91 -1.20
C VAL A 133 -3.55 14.13 -2.37
N CYS A 134 -4.37 13.30 -3.01
CA CYS A 134 -4.03 12.61 -4.25
C CYS A 134 -4.38 13.50 -5.46
N TYR A 135 -3.41 13.73 -6.35
CA TYR A 135 -3.62 14.42 -7.62
C TYR A 135 -3.99 13.44 -8.73
N PHE A 136 -3.32 12.28 -8.78
CA PHE A 136 -3.69 11.17 -9.64
C PHE A 136 -3.03 9.87 -9.16
N GLU A 137 -3.61 8.75 -9.59
CA GLU A 137 -2.96 7.43 -9.63
C GLU A 137 -3.17 6.80 -11.01
N ASP A 138 -2.09 6.34 -11.65
CA ASP A 138 -2.16 5.69 -12.96
C ASP A 138 -0.94 4.78 -13.21
N ILE A 139 -0.98 3.98 -14.28
CA ILE A 139 0.19 3.33 -14.86
C ILE A 139 0.83 4.23 -15.92
N ILE A 140 2.03 4.74 -15.63
CA ILE A 140 2.75 5.64 -16.55
C ILE A 140 4.06 5.02 -17.04
N GLN A 141 4.54 5.51 -18.18
CA GLN A 141 5.85 5.15 -18.72
C GLN A 141 6.96 6.02 -18.11
N GLU A 142 8.20 5.52 -18.13
CA GLU A 142 9.41 6.22 -17.65
C GLU A 142 9.55 7.65 -18.19
N ASN A 143 9.23 7.88 -19.47
CA ASN A 143 9.28 9.22 -20.07
C ASN A 143 8.29 10.20 -19.43
N LYS A 144 7.06 9.76 -19.14
CA LYS A 144 6.06 10.59 -18.47
C LYS A 144 6.46 10.88 -17.02
N LEU A 145 7.11 9.92 -16.37
CA LEU A 145 7.66 10.09 -15.03
C LEU A 145 8.75 11.18 -15.02
N MET A 146 9.65 11.19 -16.00
CA MET A 146 10.65 12.25 -16.17
C MET A 146 9.99 13.62 -16.37
N GLN A 147 8.96 13.72 -17.21
CA GLN A 147 8.20 14.96 -17.42
C GLN A 147 7.59 15.48 -16.11
N ILE A 148 6.99 14.62 -15.28
CA ILE A 148 6.41 15.03 -13.99
C ILE A 148 7.49 15.62 -13.08
N VAL A 149 8.68 15.03 -13.04
CA VAL A 149 9.80 15.56 -12.25
C VAL A 149 10.24 16.93 -12.77
N GLU A 150 10.27 17.14 -14.09
CA GLU A 150 10.64 18.41 -14.70
C GLU A 150 9.62 19.52 -14.43
N GLU A 151 8.32 19.20 -14.40
CA GLU A 151 7.21 20.13 -14.16
C GLU A 151 7.11 20.61 -12.70
N ASN A 152 7.85 20.01 -11.78
CA ASN A 152 7.85 20.38 -10.36
C ASN A 152 9.19 21.00 -9.93
N GLU A 153 9.16 21.86 -8.91
CA GLU A 153 10.38 22.47 -8.34
C GLU A 153 11.18 21.46 -7.53
N LYS A 154 10.47 20.70 -6.68
CA LYS A 154 11.04 19.63 -5.85
C LYS A 154 10.03 18.50 -5.70
N ILE A 155 10.51 17.27 -5.75
CA ILE A 155 9.67 16.07 -5.63
C ILE A 155 10.38 15.00 -4.80
N THR A 156 9.66 14.40 -3.85
CA THR A 156 10.12 13.22 -3.12
C THR A 156 9.61 11.97 -3.80
N ILE A 157 10.49 11.07 -4.21
CA ILE A 157 10.10 9.78 -4.78
C ILE A 157 10.20 8.71 -3.69
N VAL A 158 9.14 7.92 -3.53
CA VAL A 158 9.04 6.83 -2.55
C VAL A 158 8.55 5.55 -3.22
N GLY A 159 9.02 4.39 -2.74
CA GLY A 159 8.52 3.09 -3.15
C GLY A 159 9.61 2.14 -3.69
N GLU A 160 9.20 0.89 -3.95
CA GLU A 160 10.12 -0.21 -4.29
C GLU A 160 10.87 -0.02 -5.62
N ALA A 161 10.32 0.79 -6.53
CA ALA A 161 10.86 0.97 -7.86
C ALA A 161 12.00 2.00 -7.96
N ILE A 162 12.38 2.67 -6.86
CA ILE A 162 13.46 3.66 -6.84
C ILE A 162 14.76 3.11 -7.42
N GLY A 163 15.13 1.87 -7.08
CA GLY A 163 16.34 1.22 -7.58
C GLY A 163 16.33 0.98 -9.10
N LYS A 164 15.15 0.96 -9.73
CA LYS A 164 14.94 0.74 -11.16
C LYS A 164 14.82 2.04 -11.96
N LEU A 165 14.89 3.20 -11.31
CA LEU A 165 14.87 4.49 -11.98
C LEU A 165 16.20 4.76 -12.69
N PRO A 166 16.18 5.51 -13.81
CA PRO A 166 17.40 5.92 -14.50
C PRO A 166 18.24 6.86 -13.63
N ASP A 167 19.57 6.79 -13.78
CA ASP A 167 20.51 7.62 -13.00
C ASP A 167 20.30 9.11 -13.22
N THR A 168 19.87 9.52 -14.42
CA THR A 168 19.50 10.90 -14.74
C THR A 168 18.43 11.45 -13.79
N LEU A 169 17.46 10.61 -13.43
CA LEU A 169 16.39 10.99 -12.53
C LEU A 169 16.85 10.95 -11.07
N LYS A 170 17.55 9.87 -10.68
CA LYS A 170 18.05 9.69 -9.30
C LYS A 170 19.03 10.81 -8.89
N ASN A 171 19.80 11.33 -9.83
CA ASN A 171 20.80 12.37 -9.60
C ASN A 171 20.28 13.80 -9.88
N SER A 172 18.99 13.96 -10.23
CA SER A 172 18.40 15.27 -10.46
C SER A 172 18.33 16.08 -9.16
N GLU A 173 18.74 17.35 -9.21
CA GLU A 173 18.65 18.26 -8.06
C GLU A 173 17.21 18.49 -7.59
N LYS A 174 16.21 18.23 -8.44
CA LYS A 174 14.78 18.33 -8.12
C LYS A 174 14.28 17.13 -7.31
N VAL A 175 14.99 16.00 -7.34
CA VAL A 175 14.54 14.75 -6.75
C VAL A 175 15.14 14.55 -5.36
N VAL A 176 14.28 14.15 -4.43
CA VAL A 176 14.67 13.58 -3.14
C VAL A 176 14.23 12.12 -3.14
N LEU A 177 15.17 11.18 -3.06
CA LEU A 177 14.81 9.77 -2.92
C LEU A 177 14.53 9.46 -1.45
N ALA A 178 13.39 8.84 -1.17
CA ALA A 178 13.09 8.36 0.17
C ALA A 178 14.10 7.26 0.58
N PRO A 179 14.54 7.24 1.85
CA PRO A 179 15.44 6.21 2.34
C PRO A 179 14.75 4.84 2.37
N ALA A 180 15.55 3.78 2.37
CA ALA A 180 15.05 2.40 2.36
C ALA A 180 14.04 2.10 3.49
N SER A 181 14.17 2.76 4.65
CA SER A 181 13.27 2.63 5.79
C SER A 181 11.83 3.13 5.53
N LEU A 182 11.61 3.90 4.46
CA LEU A 182 10.30 4.45 4.09
C LEU A 182 9.77 3.87 2.76
N ASN A 183 10.57 3.05 2.06
CA ASN A 183 10.25 2.57 0.71
C ASN A 183 9.42 1.28 0.68
N ASN A 184 9.27 0.59 1.81
CA ASN A 184 8.54 -0.66 1.93
C ASN A 184 7.82 -0.74 3.29
N ALA A 185 7.06 -1.82 3.54
CA ALA A 185 6.39 -2.09 4.82
C ALA A 185 5.35 -1.02 5.23
N ILE A 186 4.33 -0.84 4.40
CA ILE A 186 3.29 0.19 4.60
C ILE A 186 2.23 -0.15 5.66
N GLY A 187 2.30 -1.31 6.32
CA GLY A 187 1.28 -1.77 7.28
C GLY A 187 0.98 -0.78 8.41
N ARG A 188 2.00 -0.08 8.92
CA ARG A 188 1.84 1.00 9.92
C ARG A 188 1.00 2.16 9.38
N ASN A 189 1.26 2.55 8.13
CA ASN A 189 0.53 3.63 7.46
C ASN A 189 -0.91 3.20 7.18
N LEU A 190 -1.13 1.94 6.78
CA LEU A 190 -2.47 1.37 6.62
C LEU A 190 -3.29 1.49 7.91
N CYS A 191 -2.72 1.17 9.08
CA CYS A 191 -3.41 1.33 10.36
C CYS A 191 -3.85 2.79 10.61
N VAL A 192 -2.95 3.75 10.39
CA VAL A 192 -3.23 5.17 10.64
C VAL A 192 -4.29 5.71 9.69
N ILE A 193 -4.16 5.43 8.39
CA ILE A 193 -5.13 5.83 7.36
C ILE A 193 -6.49 5.16 7.64
N ALA A 194 -6.52 3.88 7.98
CA ALA A 194 -7.74 3.16 8.32
C ALA A 194 -8.47 3.77 9.52
N LYS A 195 -7.74 4.19 10.56
CA LYS A 195 -8.33 4.89 11.69
C LYS A 195 -8.96 6.23 11.29
N GLN A 196 -8.31 6.97 10.40
CA GLN A 196 -8.84 8.26 9.91
C GLN A 196 -10.14 8.04 9.12
N ARG A 197 -10.15 7.08 8.18
CA ARG A 197 -11.32 6.75 7.35
C ARG A 197 -12.47 6.16 8.15
N PHE A 198 -12.17 5.27 9.10
CA PHE A 198 -13.20 4.74 10.00
C PHE A 198 -13.90 5.85 10.79
N LYS A 199 -13.15 6.85 11.28
CA LYS A 199 -13.73 8.01 11.98
C LYS A 199 -14.55 8.92 11.08
N SER A 200 -14.25 9.00 9.77
CA SER A 200 -15.07 9.74 8.80
C SER A 200 -16.25 8.95 8.25
N GLY A 201 -16.43 7.68 8.66
CA GLY A 201 -17.49 6.80 8.18
C GLY A 201 -17.21 6.18 6.80
N GLU A 202 -16.01 6.36 6.27
CA GLU A 202 -15.55 5.72 5.04
C GLU A 202 -15.18 4.26 5.33
N ILE A 203 -16.16 3.36 5.22
CA ILE A 203 -16.00 1.92 5.43
C ILE A 203 -16.43 1.13 4.19
N GLU A 204 -15.79 -0.01 3.94
CA GLU A 204 -16.18 -0.96 2.90
C GLU A 204 -16.72 -2.24 3.54
N SER A 205 -17.73 -2.84 2.90
CA SER A 205 -18.25 -4.15 3.27
C SER A 205 -17.30 -5.26 2.82
N TYR A 206 -17.22 -6.35 3.59
CA TYR A 206 -16.50 -7.55 3.17
C TYR A 206 -17.11 -8.23 1.94
N PHE A 207 -18.35 -7.93 1.58
CA PHE A 207 -18.93 -8.37 0.31
C PHE A 207 -18.34 -7.62 -0.89
N ASP A 208 -18.19 -6.30 -0.77
CA ASP A 208 -17.90 -5.41 -1.90
C ASP A 208 -16.41 -5.19 -2.13
N ILE A 209 -15.58 -5.30 -1.09
CA ILE A 209 -14.15 -5.02 -1.23
C ILE A 209 -13.49 -5.97 -2.24
N ALA A 210 -12.76 -5.36 -3.18
CA ALA A 210 -12.03 -6.03 -4.24
C ALA A 210 -10.68 -5.35 -4.48
N PRO A 211 -9.67 -6.08 -4.99
CA PRO A 211 -8.45 -5.46 -5.45
C PRO A 211 -8.69 -4.39 -6.52
N ASN A 212 -8.03 -3.26 -6.39
CA ASN A 212 -7.96 -2.20 -7.39
C ASN A 212 -6.89 -2.52 -8.43
N TYR A 213 -7.32 -3.02 -9.58
CA TYR A 213 -6.42 -3.30 -10.71
C TYR A 213 -6.35 -2.09 -11.65
N LEU A 214 -5.33 -1.25 -11.48
CA LEU A 214 -5.02 -0.16 -12.44
C LEU A 214 -4.58 -0.68 -13.83
N ARG A 215 -4.36 -2.00 -13.96
CA ARG A 215 -4.03 -2.66 -15.21
C ARG A 215 -4.87 -3.91 -15.36
N LYS A 216 -5.47 -4.10 -16.54
CA LYS A 216 -6.09 -5.37 -16.95
C LYS A 216 -5.05 -6.50 -16.91
N SER A 217 -5.46 -7.69 -16.48
CA SER A 217 -4.62 -8.88 -16.49
C SER A 217 -4.10 -9.17 -17.91
N GLN A 218 -2.99 -9.89 -18.03
CA GLN A 218 -2.44 -10.23 -19.35
C GLN A 218 -3.43 -11.03 -20.21
N ALA A 219 -4.26 -11.86 -19.57
CA ALA A 219 -5.33 -12.60 -20.25
C ALA A 219 -6.39 -11.67 -20.85
N GLU A 220 -6.83 -10.65 -20.11
CA GLU A 220 -7.80 -9.66 -20.59
C GLU A 220 -7.22 -8.77 -21.71
N VAL A 221 -5.95 -8.36 -21.59
CA VAL A 221 -5.26 -7.62 -22.65
C VAL A 221 -5.18 -8.46 -23.93
N ASN A 222 -4.83 -9.74 -23.81
CA ASN A 222 -4.74 -10.66 -24.95
C ASN A 222 -6.11 -10.95 -25.60
N LEU A 223 -7.21 -10.89 -24.82
CA LEU A 223 -8.56 -11.10 -25.33
C LEU A 223 -9.05 -9.92 -26.17
N ILE A 224 -8.70 -8.68 -25.78
CA ILE A 224 -9.08 -7.45 -26.51
C ILE A 224 -8.28 -7.30 -27.81
N ASN A 225 -7.06 -7.84 -27.86
CA ASN A 225 -6.18 -7.77 -29.03
C ASN A 225 -6.37 -8.94 -30.02
N LYS A 226 -7.42 -9.76 -29.85
CA LYS A 226 -7.85 -10.79 -30.80
C LYS A 226 -9.04 -10.29 -31.60
#